data_AF-A0A2E0K7K7-F1
#
_entry.id   AF-A0A2E0K7K7-F1
#
_cell.length_a   1.000
_cell.length_b   1.000
_cell.length_c   1.000
_cell.angle_alpha   90.00
_cell.angle_beta   90.00
_cell.angle_gamma   90.00
#
_symmetry.space_group_name_H-M   'P 1'
#
loop_
_entity.id
_entity.type
_entity.pdbx_description
1 polymer ?
#
loop_
_entity_poly.entity_id
_entity_poly.type
_entity_poly.pdbx_seq_one_letter_code
_entity_poly.pdbx_strand_id
1 'polypeptide(L)'
;MISSLFVSLSAAADEVILENTSIQNSLCVGVTCIDGEDFQMDTVRLKADAPQIVFQDTSNSGAFPSTDWRLGVSDDNTGAAPSFFIENVDSAENVLEITADGDVALGVGAVAESGAVSVGAEGEERRVTFVADGTEDTDAVNLRQFNAYKETINTEAVDAQVAELQSRIDALTARIEALAAQGN
;
A
#
# COMPACT_ATOMS: atom_id res chain seq x y z
N MET A 1 24.88 1.06 -69.06
CA MET A 1 23.52 1.37 -68.57
C MET A 1 23.34 0.68 -67.22
N ILE A 2 22.68 1.38 -66.31
CA ILE A 2 22.75 1.25 -64.85
C ILE A 2 22.05 -0.03 -64.37
N SER A 3 22.74 -0.80 -63.52
CA SER A 3 22.16 -1.95 -62.79
C SER A 3 21.31 -1.41 -61.64
N SER A 4 19.99 -1.55 -61.73
CA SER A 4 19.06 -1.11 -60.70
C SER A 4 19.07 -2.08 -59.51
N LEU A 5 19.68 -1.63 -58.41
CA LEU A 5 19.61 -2.26 -57.11
C LEU A 5 18.22 -1.94 -56.51
N PHE A 6 17.30 -2.90 -56.52
CA PHE A 6 16.02 -2.76 -55.83
C PHE A 6 16.24 -2.96 -54.33
N VAL A 7 16.28 -1.86 -53.57
CA VAL A 7 16.22 -1.88 -52.11
C VAL A 7 14.75 -2.09 -51.72
N SER A 8 14.43 -3.26 -51.18
CA SER A 8 13.10 -3.51 -50.59
C SER A 8 13.00 -2.74 -49.27
N LEU A 9 12.23 -1.64 -49.24
CA LEU A 9 11.79 -1.07 -47.97
C LEU A 9 10.71 -1.99 -47.40
N SER A 10 10.96 -2.57 -46.23
CA SER A 10 9.93 -3.24 -45.44
C SER A 10 8.96 -2.19 -44.89
N ALA A 11 7.76 -2.10 -45.47
CA ALA A 11 6.67 -1.36 -44.85
C ALA A 11 6.13 -2.21 -43.69
N ALA A 12 6.19 -1.69 -42.46
CA ALA A 12 5.51 -2.29 -41.32
C ALA A 12 4.12 -1.66 -41.22
N ALA A 13 3.08 -2.46 -41.51
CA ALA A 13 1.70 -2.10 -41.19
C ALA A 13 1.36 -2.72 -39.82
N ASP A 14 0.55 -2.03 -39.04
CA ASP A 14 -0.01 -2.59 -37.80
C ASP A 14 -1.07 -3.65 -38.13
N GLU A 15 -1.19 -4.67 -37.29
CA GLU A 15 -2.19 -5.71 -37.43
C GLU A 15 -3.41 -5.37 -36.57
N VAL A 16 -4.53 -5.09 -37.21
CA VAL A 16 -5.81 -4.84 -36.53
C VAL A 16 -6.76 -6.00 -36.81
N ILE A 17 -7.06 -6.78 -35.77
CA ILE A 17 -8.10 -7.83 -35.86
C ILE A 17 -9.46 -7.19 -35.57
N LEU A 18 -10.31 -7.10 -36.60
CA LEU A 18 -11.62 -6.42 -36.54
C LEU A 18 -12.71 -7.24 -35.80
N GLU A 19 -12.41 -8.48 -35.44
CA GLU A 19 -13.31 -9.39 -34.75
C GLU A 19 -12.65 -9.99 -33.51
N ASN A 20 -13.38 -10.83 -32.77
CA ASN A 20 -12.87 -11.48 -31.58
C ASN A 20 -11.72 -12.45 -31.94
N THR A 21 -10.64 -12.40 -31.16
CA THR A 21 -9.53 -13.34 -31.26
C THR A 21 -9.52 -14.27 -30.06
N SER A 22 -9.46 -15.58 -30.29
CA SER A 22 -9.31 -16.60 -29.25
C SER A 22 -8.00 -17.35 -29.42
N ILE A 23 -7.16 -17.36 -28.39
CA ILE A 23 -5.92 -18.14 -28.33
C ILE A 23 -6.14 -19.30 -27.36
N GLN A 24 -6.04 -20.54 -27.83
CA GLN A 24 -6.39 -21.72 -27.03
C GLN A 24 -5.25 -22.23 -26.12
N ASN A 25 -4.00 -21.85 -26.40
CA ASN A 25 -2.83 -22.27 -25.61
C ASN A 25 -2.23 -21.06 -24.88
N SER A 26 -1.08 -20.58 -25.33
CA SER A 26 -0.37 -19.47 -24.69
C SER A 26 -0.05 -18.37 -25.70
N LEU A 27 0.00 -17.14 -25.20
CA LEU A 27 0.40 -15.95 -25.94
C LEU A 27 1.70 -15.39 -25.36
N CYS A 28 2.69 -15.12 -26.21
CA CYS A 28 3.82 -14.29 -25.84
C CYS A 28 3.69 -12.93 -26.50
N VAL A 29 3.83 -11.86 -25.73
CA VAL A 29 3.83 -10.47 -26.20
C VAL A 29 5.12 -9.79 -25.77
N GLY A 30 5.83 -9.19 -26.72
CA GLY A 30 7.03 -8.41 -26.46
C GLY A 30 8.20 -8.78 -27.37
N VAL A 31 9.21 -7.92 -27.40
CA VAL A 31 10.30 -7.98 -28.39
C VAL A 31 11.28 -9.13 -28.16
N THR A 32 11.22 -9.78 -26.99
CA THR A 32 12.08 -10.92 -26.63
C THR A 32 11.35 -12.27 -26.61
N CYS A 33 10.12 -12.31 -27.14
CA CYS A 33 9.45 -13.56 -27.50
C CYS A 33 10.23 -14.31 -28.59
N ILE A 34 10.24 -15.64 -28.53
CA ILE A 34 10.96 -16.49 -29.49
C ILE A 34 10.05 -17.54 -30.13
N ASP A 35 10.43 -18.03 -31.31
CA ASP A 35 9.77 -19.19 -31.91
C ASP A 35 10.09 -20.47 -31.13
N GLY A 36 9.08 -21.31 -30.91
CA GLY A 36 9.19 -22.52 -30.10
C GLY A 36 9.36 -22.27 -28.59
N GLU A 37 8.85 -21.16 -28.06
CA GLU A 37 8.91 -20.86 -26.62
C GLU A 37 8.23 -21.94 -25.76
N ASP A 38 8.90 -22.39 -24.70
CA ASP A 38 8.32 -23.29 -23.71
C ASP A 38 7.58 -22.47 -22.65
N PHE A 39 6.26 -22.48 -22.72
CA PHE A 39 5.37 -21.74 -21.83
C PHE A 39 5.15 -22.39 -20.47
N GLN A 40 5.56 -23.65 -20.27
CA GLN A 40 5.26 -24.39 -19.04
C GLN A 40 3.76 -24.32 -18.68
N MET A 41 3.41 -23.63 -17.59
CA MET A 41 2.03 -23.43 -17.13
C MET A 41 1.50 -22.01 -17.41
N ASP A 42 2.30 -21.14 -18.04
CA ASP A 42 1.93 -19.76 -18.31
C ASP A 42 0.99 -19.66 -19.51
N THR A 43 -0.14 -18.99 -19.32
CA THR A 43 -1.11 -18.72 -20.40
C THR A 43 -0.76 -17.46 -21.18
N VAL A 44 -0.17 -16.46 -20.53
CA VAL A 44 0.30 -15.23 -21.19
C VAL A 44 1.67 -14.86 -20.62
N ARG A 45 2.64 -14.60 -21.50
CA ARG A 45 3.95 -14.04 -21.14
C ARG A 45 4.12 -12.68 -21.76
N LEU A 46 4.40 -11.69 -20.92
CA LEU A 46 4.82 -10.36 -21.35
C LEU A 46 6.33 -10.27 -21.17
N LYS A 47 7.07 -10.03 -22.26
CA LYS A 47 8.54 -10.04 -22.24
C LYS A 47 9.11 -8.74 -22.80
N ALA A 48 9.56 -7.90 -21.88
CA ALA A 48 10.28 -6.66 -22.12
C ALA A 48 11.14 -6.39 -20.88
N ASP A 49 11.95 -5.34 -20.89
CA ASP A 49 12.70 -4.93 -19.69
C ASP A 49 11.72 -4.48 -18.58
N ALA A 50 10.70 -3.70 -18.91
CA ALA A 50 9.61 -3.35 -17.98
C ALA A 50 8.24 -3.64 -18.62
N PRO A 51 7.74 -4.89 -18.58
CA PRO A 51 6.49 -5.25 -19.22
C PRO A 51 5.29 -4.63 -18.49
N GLN A 52 4.38 -4.07 -19.28
CA GLN A 52 3.23 -3.30 -18.80
C GLN A 52 1.97 -3.63 -19.60
N ILE A 53 0.83 -3.53 -18.95
CA ILE A 53 -0.50 -3.53 -19.55
C ILE A 53 -1.12 -2.17 -19.27
N VAL A 54 -1.51 -1.45 -20.32
CA VAL A 54 -2.18 -0.15 -20.18
C VAL A 54 -3.66 -0.33 -20.47
N PHE A 55 -4.49 0.15 -19.56
CA PHE A 55 -5.93 0.24 -19.68
C PHE A 55 -6.28 1.71 -19.95
N GLN A 56 -6.54 2.02 -21.22
CA GLN A 56 -6.94 3.36 -21.65
C GLN A 56 -8.45 3.45 -21.71
N ASP A 57 -9.03 4.35 -20.92
CA ASP A 57 -10.44 4.69 -20.98
C ASP A 57 -10.69 5.69 -22.11
N THR A 58 -11.23 5.19 -23.22
CA THR A 58 -11.54 6.02 -24.40
C THR A 58 -12.89 6.76 -24.28
N SER A 59 -13.55 6.72 -23.12
CA SER A 59 -14.84 7.36 -22.94
C SER A 59 -14.71 8.89 -22.95
N ASN A 60 -15.56 9.55 -23.75
CA ASN A 60 -15.51 11.00 -23.97
C ASN A 60 -16.75 11.72 -23.42
N SER A 61 -17.59 11.01 -22.66
CA SER A 61 -18.78 11.58 -22.02
C SER A 61 -18.58 11.58 -20.52
N GLY A 62 -18.95 12.66 -19.84
CA GLY A 62 -18.90 12.73 -18.36
C GLY A 62 -19.83 11.76 -17.63
N ALA A 63 -20.51 10.85 -18.34
CA ALA A 63 -21.28 9.75 -17.77
C ALA A 63 -20.40 8.54 -17.35
N PHE A 64 -19.16 8.48 -17.85
CA PHE A 64 -18.20 7.45 -17.50
C PHE A 64 -16.96 8.12 -16.88
N PRO A 65 -16.33 7.49 -15.86
CA PRO A 65 -14.98 7.86 -15.45
C PRO A 65 -14.04 7.81 -16.65
N SER A 66 -12.98 8.62 -16.66
CA SER A 66 -12.02 8.68 -17.77
C SER A 66 -10.60 8.33 -17.30
N THR A 67 -10.49 7.58 -16.20
CA THR A 67 -9.20 7.31 -15.56
C THR A 67 -8.47 6.18 -16.25
N ASP A 68 -7.30 6.48 -16.77
CA ASP A 68 -6.39 5.50 -17.34
C ASP A 68 -5.59 4.79 -16.25
N TRP A 69 -5.43 3.48 -16.39
CA TRP A 69 -4.69 2.64 -15.45
C TRP A 69 -3.55 1.93 -16.14
N ARG A 70 -2.48 1.68 -15.40
CA ARG A 70 -1.38 0.83 -15.84
C ARG A 70 -1.11 -0.22 -14.78
N LEU A 71 -0.93 -1.44 -15.24
CA LEU A 71 -0.38 -2.53 -14.46
C LEU A 71 1.01 -2.84 -15.01
N GLY A 72 2.00 -2.96 -14.14
CA GLY A 72 3.35 -3.21 -14.59
C GLY A 72 4.20 -3.91 -13.55
N VAL A 73 5.33 -4.41 -14.03
CA VAL A 73 6.49 -4.68 -13.20
C VAL A 73 7.61 -3.78 -13.67
N SER A 74 8.32 -3.19 -12.72
CA SER A 74 9.54 -2.45 -12.97
C SER A 74 10.67 -3.23 -12.33
N ASP A 75 11.72 -3.52 -13.09
CA ASP A 75 13.00 -4.01 -12.58
C ASP A 75 14.15 -3.06 -12.96
N ASP A 76 13.78 -1.85 -13.36
CA ASP A 76 14.65 -1.00 -14.14
C ASP A 76 15.87 -0.57 -13.31
N ASN A 77 17.04 -0.90 -13.83
CA ASN A 77 18.36 -0.60 -13.26
C ASN A 77 18.68 0.92 -13.17
N THR A 78 17.66 1.77 -13.11
CA THR A 78 17.71 3.24 -12.99
C THR A 78 17.80 3.71 -11.52
N GLY A 79 17.74 2.78 -10.57
CA GLY A 79 17.89 3.03 -9.13
C GLY A 79 16.58 2.94 -8.33
N ALA A 80 15.44 2.72 -8.98
CA ALA A 80 14.20 2.32 -8.32
C ALA A 80 14.30 0.85 -7.86
N ALA A 81 13.68 0.52 -6.72
CA ALA A 81 13.59 -0.86 -6.29
C ALA A 81 12.67 -1.63 -7.25
N PRO A 82 13.00 -2.89 -7.59
CA PRO A 82 12.11 -3.70 -8.42
C PRO A 82 10.75 -3.87 -7.74
N SER A 83 9.66 -3.62 -8.47
CA SER A 83 8.31 -3.67 -7.92
C SER A 83 7.26 -4.10 -8.95
N PHE A 84 6.17 -4.67 -8.44
CA PHE A 84 4.89 -4.81 -9.13
C PHE A 84 4.00 -3.63 -8.74
N PHE A 85 3.38 -2.96 -9.70
CA PHE A 85 2.61 -1.76 -9.42
C PHE A 85 1.31 -1.65 -10.21
N ILE A 86 0.36 -0.91 -9.63
CA ILE A 86 -0.80 -0.36 -10.32
C ILE A 86 -0.70 1.17 -10.22
N GLU A 87 -0.75 1.84 -11.35
CA GLU A 87 -0.59 3.28 -11.49
C GLU A 87 -1.87 3.89 -12.07
N ASN A 88 -2.31 5.02 -11.52
CA ASN A 88 -3.21 5.92 -12.20
C ASN A 88 -2.40 6.77 -13.18
N VAL A 89 -2.58 6.53 -14.47
CA VAL A 89 -1.77 7.11 -15.55
C VAL A 89 -2.09 8.60 -15.74
N ASP A 90 -3.32 9.04 -15.43
CA ASP A 90 -3.69 10.45 -15.53
C ASP A 90 -2.91 11.31 -14.54
N SER A 91 -2.70 10.79 -13.33
CA SER A 91 -1.98 11.48 -12.26
C SER A 91 -0.50 11.11 -12.18
N ALA A 92 -0.06 10.07 -12.91
CA ALA A 92 1.27 9.46 -12.79
C ALA A 92 1.62 9.05 -11.34
N GLU A 93 0.65 8.45 -10.65
CA GLU A 93 0.78 8.07 -9.24
C GLU A 93 0.49 6.57 -9.05
N ASN A 94 1.37 5.88 -8.31
CA ASN A 94 1.12 4.52 -7.89
C ASN A 94 -0.02 4.48 -6.86
N VAL A 95 -1.00 3.62 -7.07
CA VAL A 95 -2.07 3.33 -6.10
C VAL A 95 -1.82 2.04 -5.34
N LEU A 96 -0.99 1.17 -5.89
CA LEU A 96 -0.49 -0.03 -5.28
C LEU A 96 0.93 -0.24 -5.75
N GLU A 97 1.82 -0.54 -4.82
CA GLU A 97 3.18 -1.00 -5.13
C GLU A 97 3.54 -2.15 -4.19
N ILE A 98 4.16 -3.19 -4.76
CA ILE A 98 4.67 -4.35 -4.04
C ILE A 98 6.13 -4.52 -4.46
N THR A 99 7.05 -4.34 -3.52
CA THR A 99 8.49 -4.45 -3.79
C THR A 99 8.92 -5.93 -3.87
N ALA A 100 10.11 -6.19 -4.44
CA ALA A 100 10.68 -7.54 -4.47
C ALA A 100 10.93 -8.14 -3.07
N ASP A 101 11.08 -7.30 -2.04
CA ASP A 101 11.24 -7.73 -0.65
C ASP A 101 9.90 -8.01 0.06
N GLY A 102 8.78 -7.75 -0.62
CA GLY A 102 7.43 -8.00 -0.11
C GLY A 102 6.82 -6.82 0.66
N ASP A 103 7.43 -5.64 0.59
CA ASP A 103 6.88 -4.42 1.17
C ASP A 103 5.70 -3.94 0.32
N VAL A 104 4.64 -3.44 0.96
CA VAL A 104 3.41 -3.03 0.28
C VAL A 104 3.12 -1.57 0.57
N ALA A 105 2.93 -0.77 -0.48
CA ALA A 105 2.37 0.57 -0.38
C ALA A 105 0.95 0.57 -0.98
N LEU A 106 -0.04 0.97 -0.19
CA LEU A 106 -1.45 0.97 -0.56
C LEU A 106 -2.05 2.38 -0.51
N GLY A 107 -2.44 2.87 -1.68
CA GLY A 107 -3.02 4.20 -1.89
C GLY A 107 -2.04 5.18 -2.52
N VAL A 108 -2.59 6.20 -3.20
CA VAL A 108 -1.82 7.29 -3.84
C VAL A 108 -0.83 7.93 -2.86
N GLY A 109 0.42 8.12 -3.23
CA GLY A 109 1.43 8.72 -2.33
C GLY A 109 1.79 7.88 -1.10
N ALA A 110 1.30 6.64 -0.96
CA ALA A 110 1.84 5.73 0.04
C ALA A 110 3.28 5.36 -0.30
N VAL A 111 4.13 5.28 0.71
CA VAL A 111 5.56 4.95 0.53
C VAL A 111 5.82 3.54 1.06
N ALA A 112 6.48 2.71 0.26
CA ALA A 112 6.87 1.36 0.68
C ALA A 112 7.87 1.45 1.84
N GLU A 113 7.62 0.69 2.91
CA GLU A 113 8.43 0.65 4.12
C GLU A 113 8.80 -0.79 4.45
N SER A 114 10.06 -1.01 4.82
CA SER A 114 10.64 -2.34 4.99
C SER A 114 9.88 -3.16 6.04
N GLY A 115 9.38 -4.33 5.63
CA GLY A 115 8.62 -5.24 6.46
C GLY A 115 7.20 -4.77 6.81
N ALA A 116 6.65 -3.81 6.07
CA ALA A 116 5.37 -3.19 6.38
C ALA A 116 4.37 -3.19 5.22
N VAL A 117 3.09 -3.12 5.59
CA VAL A 117 2.02 -2.65 4.71
C VAL A 117 1.78 -1.18 5.04
N SER A 118 2.37 -0.29 4.27
CA SER A 118 2.15 1.15 4.36
C SER A 118 0.84 1.54 3.68
N VAL A 119 0.05 2.37 4.35
CA VAL A 119 -1.21 2.91 3.80
C VAL A 119 -1.11 4.42 3.48
N GLY A 120 0.09 5.00 3.56
CA GLY A 120 0.29 6.44 3.38
C GLY A 120 1.75 6.85 3.55
N ALA A 121 1.94 8.13 3.89
CA ALA A 121 3.23 8.72 4.21
C ALA A 121 3.09 9.62 5.45
N GLU A 122 4.21 10.12 5.97
CA GLU A 122 4.20 11.08 7.08
C GLU A 122 3.39 12.32 6.71
N GLY A 123 2.36 12.65 7.50
CA GLY A 123 1.44 13.76 7.23
C GLY A 123 0.34 13.47 6.20
N GLU A 124 0.35 12.27 5.59
CA GLU A 124 -0.64 11.79 4.61
C GLU A 124 -1.21 10.42 5.04
N GLU A 125 -1.46 10.26 6.34
CA GLU A 125 -1.94 9.00 6.89
C GLU A 125 -3.38 8.70 6.45
N ARG A 126 -3.64 7.42 6.15
CA ARG A 126 -5.00 6.94 5.86
C ARG A 126 -5.59 6.21 7.04
N ARG A 127 -6.91 6.32 7.16
CA ARG A 127 -7.68 5.51 8.12
C ARG A 127 -7.90 4.12 7.57
N VAL A 128 -7.63 3.10 8.39
CA VAL A 128 -8.14 1.75 8.18
C VAL A 128 -9.48 1.63 8.89
N THR A 129 -10.56 1.50 8.12
CA THR A 129 -11.93 1.43 8.66
C THR A 129 -12.48 0.00 8.59
N PHE A 130 -13.52 -0.29 9.37
CA PHE A 130 -14.14 -1.61 9.47
C PHE A 130 -13.21 -2.72 10.00
N VAL A 131 -12.28 -2.36 10.88
CA VAL A 131 -11.44 -3.31 11.62
C VAL A 131 -12.26 -3.97 12.73
N ALA A 132 -12.42 -5.29 12.68
CA ALA A 132 -13.06 -6.08 13.73
C ALA A 132 -12.26 -6.02 15.05
N ASP A 133 -12.83 -6.51 16.14
CA ASP A 133 -12.08 -6.60 17.41
C ASP A 133 -10.99 -7.68 17.26
N GLY A 134 -9.76 -7.34 17.65
CA GLY A 134 -8.66 -8.31 17.70
C GLY A 134 -8.89 -9.36 18.78
N THR A 135 -8.47 -10.59 18.51
CA THR A 135 -8.67 -11.78 19.35
C THR A 135 -7.36 -12.46 19.75
N GLU A 136 -6.35 -12.44 18.88
CA GLU A 136 -5.01 -12.97 19.13
C GLU A 136 -4.01 -11.83 19.39
N ASP A 137 -2.85 -12.16 19.97
CA ASP A 137 -1.82 -11.17 20.37
C ASP A 137 -1.28 -10.32 19.20
N THR A 138 -1.41 -10.81 17.96
CA THR A 138 -0.93 -10.16 16.74
C THR A 138 -2.01 -9.45 15.93
N ASP A 139 -3.24 -9.38 16.45
CA ASP A 139 -4.33 -8.71 15.74
C ASP A 139 -4.27 -7.18 15.92
N ALA A 140 -4.70 -6.45 14.89
CA ALA A 140 -4.87 -5.01 15.00
C ALA A 140 -5.98 -4.67 16.01
N VAL A 141 -5.71 -3.69 16.88
CA VAL A 141 -6.67 -3.19 17.87
C VAL A 141 -7.46 -2.02 17.28
N ASN A 142 -8.78 -2.04 17.41
CA ASN A 142 -9.63 -0.93 16.96
C ASN A 142 -9.95 0.08 18.08
N LEU A 143 -10.59 1.21 17.71
CA LEU A 143 -10.91 2.29 18.64
C LEU A 143 -11.88 1.89 19.76
N ARG A 144 -12.77 0.92 19.53
CA ARG A 144 -13.72 0.45 20.56
C ARG A 144 -12.98 -0.28 21.68
N GLN A 145 -12.06 -1.19 21.34
CA GLN A 145 -11.23 -1.89 22.32
C GLN A 145 -10.39 -0.90 23.14
N PHE A 146 -9.82 0.12 22.49
CA PHE A 146 -9.09 1.18 23.20
C PHE A 146 -9.97 1.98 24.17
N ASN A 147 -11.19 2.36 23.77
CA ASN A 147 -12.12 3.06 24.65
C ASN A 147 -12.57 2.20 25.83
N ALA A 148 -12.83 0.91 25.61
CA ALA A 148 -13.14 -0.03 26.69
C ALA A 148 -11.96 -0.16 27.68
N TYR A 149 -10.72 -0.22 27.18
CA TYR A 149 -9.54 -0.21 28.04
C TYR A 149 -9.45 1.08 28.87
N LYS A 150 -9.73 2.25 28.29
CA LYS A 150 -9.75 3.52 29.05
C LYS A 150 -10.75 3.53 30.20
N GLU A 151 -11.91 2.89 30.05
CA GLU A 151 -12.89 2.75 31.13
C GLU A 151 -12.38 1.88 32.28
N THR A 152 -11.46 0.93 32.02
CA THR A 152 -10.82 0.14 33.07
C THR A 152 -9.75 0.90 33.87
N ILE A 153 -9.26 2.02 33.35
CA ILE A 153 -8.31 2.88 34.06
C ILE A 153 -9.07 3.59 35.18
N ASN A 154 -9.10 2.94 36.35
CA ASN A 154 -9.84 3.39 37.51
C ASN A 154 -9.12 4.56 38.21
N THR A 155 -9.38 5.78 37.73
CA THR A 155 -8.93 7.00 38.40
C THR A 155 -9.56 7.16 39.77
N GLU A 156 -10.77 6.63 40.00
CA GLU A 156 -11.46 6.72 41.30
C GLU A 156 -10.70 5.97 42.41
N ALA A 157 -10.11 4.82 42.10
CA ALA A 157 -9.28 4.08 43.06
C ALA A 157 -8.00 4.85 43.42
N VAL A 158 -7.40 5.54 42.44
CA VAL A 158 -6.24 6.39 42.68
C VAL A 158 -6.64 7.61 43.51
N ASP A 159 -7.75 8.25 43.19
CA ASP A 159 -8.29 9.39 43.95
C ASP A 159 -8.61 9.01 45.39
N ALA A 160 -9.17 7.82 45.62
CA ALA A 160 -9.42 7.30 46.96
C ALA A 160 -8.11 7.07 47.74
N GLN A 161 -7.08 6.51 47.10
CA GLN A 161 -5.76 6.36 47.72
C GLN A 161 -5.12 7.72 48.04
N VAL A 162 -5.29 8.72 47.17
CA VAL A 162 -4.80 10.08 47.41
C VAL A 162 -5.53 10.74 48.57
N ALA A 163 -6.85 10.61 48.65
CA ALA A 163 -7.65 11.13 49.76
C ALA A 163 -7.24 10.49 51.10
N GLU A 164 -6.98 9.18 51.11
CA GLU A 164 -6.49 8.48 52.30
C GLU A 164 -5.10 8.97 52.72
N LEU A 165 -4.17 9.15 51.77
CA LEU A 165 -2.85 9.70 52.06
C LEU A 165 -2.94 11.14 52.59
N GLN A 166 -3.85 11.97 52.05
CA GLN A 166 -4.11 13.32 52.56
C GLN A 166 -4.58 13.26 54.02
N SER A 167 -5.52 12.38 54.34
CA SER A 167 -5.98 12.19 55.73
C SER A 167 -4.83 11.80 56.67
N ARG A 168 -3.95 10.89 56.23
CA ARG A 168 -2.77 10.49 57.00
C ARG A 168 -1.78 11.64 57.20
N ILE A 169 -1.59 12.50 56.19
CA ILE A 169 -0.74 13.69 56.28
C ILE A 169 -1.33 14.70 57.27
N ASP A 170 -2.62 14.98 57.21
CA ASP A 170 -3.30 15.90 58.13
C ASP A 170 -3.18 15.41 59.58
N ALA A 171 -3.38 14.11 59.80
CA ALA A 171 -3.23 13.49 61.11
C ALA A 171 -1.77 13.59 61.65
N LEU A 172 -0.77 13.41 60.78
CA LEU A 172 0.64 13.59 61.15
C LEU A 172 0.94 15.06 61.48
N THR A 173 0.44 16.01 60.69
CA THR A 173 0.59 17.45 60.92
C THR A 173 0.03 17.84 62.29
N ALA A 174 -1.19 17.44 62.61
CA ALA A 174 -1.82 17.71 63.90
C ALA A 174 -1.02 17.14 65.08
N ARG A 175 -0.44 15.94 64.92
CA ARG A 175 0.37 15.31 65.95
C ARG A 175 1.71 16.04 66.16
N ILE A 176 2.32 16.57 65.10
CA ILE A 176 3.53 17.40 65.19
C ILE A 176 3.24 18.70 65.93
N GLU A 177 2.14 19.39 65.60
CA GLU A 177 1.72 20.62 66.29
C GLU A 177 1.48 20.39 67.78
N ALA A 178 0.81 19.29 68.14
CA ALA A 178 0.57 18.92 69.53
C ALA A 178 1.88 18.66 70.31
N LEU A 179 2.87 18.02 69.68
CA LEU A 179 4.19 17.80 70.29
C LEU A 179 4.98 19.11 70.48
N ALA A 180 4.92 20.01 69.49
CA ALA A 180 5.56 21.32 69.59
C ALA A 180 4.99 22.14 70.76
N ALA A 181 3.68 22.03 71.03
CA ALA A 181 3.03 22.70 72.15
C ALA A 181 3.40 22.15 73.54
N GLN A 182 3.84 20.89 73.65
CA GLN A 182 4.26 20.27 74.92
C GLN A 182 5.70 20.60 75.32
N GLY A 183 6.52 21.08 74.37
CA GLY A 183 7.94 21.39 74.58
C GLY A 183 8.23 22.84 75.01
N ASN A 184 7.21 23.67 75.23
CA ASN A 184 7.27 25.06 75.69
C ASN A 184 6.54 25.21 77.02
#